data_AF-N9NIU3-F1
#
_entry.id   AF-N9NIU3-F1
#
_cell.length_a   1.000
_cell.length_b   1.000
_cell.length_c   1.000
_cell.angle_alpha   90.00
_cell.angle_beta   90.00
_cell.angle_gamma   90.00
#
_symmetry.space_group_name_H-M   'P 1'
#
loop_
_entity.id
_entity.type
_entity.pdbx_description
1 polymer ?
#
loop_
_entity_poly.entity_id
_entity_poly.type
_entity_poly.pdbx_seq_one_letter_code
_entity_poly.pdbx_strand_id
1 'polypeptide(L)'
;MNKKLIGAIIAVVIVLVGGYYYASPYLVLNSIKNAAQAGDSEKVSAYMDYPSVRQSFKDQMNAYMVKEMASKETNGWEALGTMIATTMVDKMVDAVVTPEGMTLMLQGKDFKDSLKPYTEQSSNQTISQEKLDYSTRYLSMNMFEVTFKNPNNEKQLKIIMERDGLSWKVKKFVIPMDEVKPQQAAQQPIESAVEIPTETEVPTIPESTIAFDFSGVQKSSQLESCYHDPCSIARVMEFKQLNQTPTETNIELTVVGGSREFESEHIDWNHEAHKIQIQCSLTKPIVQIGEQVTVIPLNASGVSGVLWSDAETYLQACHNYTGEMMAGIQQYGYNVQEDV
;
A
#
# COMPACT_ATOMS: atom_id res chain seq x y z
N MET A 1 -47.57 22.52 15.42
CA MET A 1 -46.87 21.32 15.93
C MET A 1 -46.08 21.71 17.18
N ASN A 2 -46.21 21.00 18.30
CA ASN A 2 -45.59 21.38 19.57
C ASN A 2 -44.05 21.30 19.46
N LYS A 3 -43.30 22.30 19.93
CA LYS A 3 -41.82 22.33 19.85
C LYS A 3 -41.16 21.09 20.46
N LYS A 4 -41.78 20.50 21.49
CA LYS A 4 -41.35 19.23 22.10
C LYS A 4 -41.55 18.02 21.18
N LEU A 5 -42.61 18.03 20.36
CA LEU A 5 -42.89 16.99 19.37
C LEU A 5 -41.88 17.06 18.22
N ILE A 6 -41.52 18.28 17.77
CA ILE A 6 -40.50 18.48 16.73
C ILE A 6 -39.14 17.97 17.20
N GLY A 7 -38.73 18.32 18.43
CA GLY A 7 -37.47 17.83 19.01
C GLY A 7 -37.43 16.31 19.13
N ALA A 8 -38.53 15.69 19.54
CA ALA A 8 -38.64 14.23 19.62
C ALA A 8 -38.52 13.57 18.23
N ILE A 9 -39.16 14.12 17.20
CA ILE A 9 -39.07 13.60 15.83
C ILE A 9 -37.64 13.70 15.30
N ILE A 10 -36.97 14.83 15.50
CA ILE A 10 -35.58 15.03 15.07
C ILE A 10 -34.66 14.02 15.76
N ALA A 11 -34.81 13.82 17.07
CA ALA A 11 -34.02 12.84 17.82
C ALA A 11 -34.20 11.42 17.26
N VAL A 12 -35.43 11.01 16.95
CA VAL A 12 -35.71 9.70 16.34
C VAL A 12 -35.06 9.57 14.97
N VAL A 13 -35.15 10.61 14.13
CA VAL A 13 -34.51 10.60 12.80
C VAL A 13 -32.99 10.47 12.92
N ILE A 14 -32.34 11.19 13.84
CA ILE A 14 -30.89 11.10 14.06
C ILE A 14 -30.49 9.69 14.50
N VAL A 15 -31.25 9.07 15.41
CA VAL A 15 -30.98 7.69 15.85
C VAL A 15 -31.16 6.70 14.70
N LEU A 16 -32.18 6.85 13.86
CA LEU A 16 -32.40 5.99 12.71
C LEU A 16 -31.30 6.14 11.65
N VAL A 17 -30.90 7.38 11.34
CA VAL A 17 -29.84 7.66 10.36
C VAL A 17 -28.48 7.18 10.88
N GLY A 18 -28.15 7.47 12.14
CA GLY A 18 -26.91 7.00 12.77
C GLY A 18 -26.87 5.47 12.87
N GLY A 19 -28.00 4.86 13.24
CA GLY A 19 -28.15 3.41 13.28
C GLY A 19 -27.97 2.77 11.91
N TYR A 20 -28.59 3.32 10.86
CA TYR A 20 -28.39 2.86 9.48
C TYR A 20 -26.94 3.03 9.03
N TYR A 21 -26.34 4.18 9.30
CA TYR A 21 -24.96 4.46 8.91
C TYR A 21 -23.97 3.44 9.51
N TYR A 22 -24.17 3.06 10.77
CA TYR A 22 -23.39 2.02 11.46
C TYR A 22 -23.78 0.58 11.06
N ALA A 23 -25.03 0.30 10.75
CA ALA A 23 -25.45 -1.05 10.33
C ALA A 23 -25.19 -1.34 8.84
N SER A 24 -25.00 -0.30 8.03
CA SER A 24 -24.93 -0.39 6.57
C SER A 24 -23.96 -1.44 5.99
N PRO A 25 -22.70 -1.61 6.45
CA PRO A 25 -21.84 -2.63 5.86
C PRO A 25 -22.31 -4.05 6.17
N TYR A 26 -22.96 -4.29 7.32
CA TYR A 26 -23.52 -5.59 7.65
C TYR A 26 -24.71 -5.96 6.75
N LEU A 27 -25.54 -4.97 6.40
CA LEU A 27 -26.65 -5.14 5.46
C LEU A 27 -26.14 -5.50 4.06
N VAL A 28 -25.11 -4.79 3.59
CA VAL A 28 -24.47 -5.08 2.30
C VAL A 28 -23.79 -6.44 2.33
N LEU A 29 -23.04 -6.76 3.38
CA LEU A 29 -22.36 -8.06 3.54
C LEU A 29 -23.35 -9.23 3.48
N ASN A 30 -24.49 -9.12 4.17
CA ASN A 30 -25.54 -10.13 4.12
C ASN A 30 -26.15 -10.25 2.71
N SER A 31 -26.27 -9.13 1.99
CA SER A 31 -26.79 -9.11 0.61
C SER A 31 -25.82 -9.78 -0.36
N ILE A 32 -24.52 -9.48 -0.26
CA ILE A 32 -23.45 -10.14 -1.01
C ILE A 32 -23.47 -11.64 -0.72
N LYS A 33 -23.53 -12.04 0.56
CA LYS A 33 -23.59 -13.44 0.97
C LYS A 33 -24.76 -14.19 0.34
N ASN A 34 -25.97 -13.62 0.42
CA ASN A 34 -27.16 -14.25 -0.14
C ASN A 34 -27.12 -14.32 -1.66
N ALA A 35 -26.64 -13.25 -2.32
CA ALA A 35 -26.45 -13.23 -3.78
C ALA A 35 -25.43 -14.28 -4.23
N ALA A 36 -24.29 -14.37 -3.52
CA ALA A 36 -23.27 -15.38 -3.77
C ALA A 36 -23.84 -16.79 -3.58
N GLN A 37 -24.55 -17.05 -2.48
CA GLN A 37 -25.19 -18.36 -2.23
C GLN A 37 -26.23 -18.74 -3.29
N ALA A 38 -26.96 -17.75 -3.82
CA ALA A 38 -27.92 -17.94 -4.91
C ALA A 38 -27.26 -18.10 -6.31
N GLY A 39 -25.94 -17.84 -6.43
CA GLY A 39 -25.26 -17.83 -7.72
C GLY A 39 -25.61 -16.62 -8.59
N ASP A 40 -26.12 -15.54 -7.99
CA ASP A 40 -26.56 -14.33 -8.67
C ASP A 40 -25.36 -13.39 -8.90
N SER A 41 -24.63 -13.63 -9.99
CA SER A 41 -23.40 -12.89 -10.31
C SER A 41 -23.65 -11.40 -10.59
N GLU A 42 -24.83 -11.05 -11.11
CA GLU A 42 -25.21 -9.65 -11.36
C GLU A 42 -25.38 -8.89 -10.04
N LYS A 43 -26.07 -9.48 -9.05
CA LYS A 43 -26.19 -8.86 -7.72
C LYS A 43 -24.87 -8.79 -6.98
N VAL A 44 -24.02 -9.82 -7.09
CA VAL A 44 -22.66 -9.76 -6.52
C VAL A 44 -21.88 -8.61 -7.16
N SER A 45 -21.91 -8.52 -8.50
CA SER A 45 -21.25 -7.49 -9.30
C SER A 45 -21.65 -6.08 -8.89
N ALA A 46 -22.92 -5.84 -8.55
CA ALA A 46 -23.39 -4.54 -8.09
C ALA A 46 -22.68 -4.02 -6.82
N TYR A 47 -22.10 -4.92 -6.03
CA TYR A 47 -21.32 -4.60 -4.84
C TYR A 47 -19.81 -4.69 -5.05
N MET A 48 -19.32 -5.00 -6.26
CA MET A 48 -17.89 -5.10 -6.55
C MET A 48 -17.40 -3.84 -7.28
N ASP A 49 -16.28 -3.30 -6.82
CA ASP A 49 -15.50 -2.33 -7.59
C ASP A 49 -14.45 -3.08 -8.41
N TYR A 50 -14.82 -3.53 -9.61
CA TYR A 50 -13.92 -4.33 -10.45
C TYR A 50 -12.56 -3.67 -10.73
N PRO A 51 -12.46 -2.36 -11.00
CA PRO A 51 -11.17 -1.70 -11.16
C PRO A 51 -10.27 -1.87 -9.94
N SER A 52 -10.79 -1.57 -8.74
CA SER A 52 -10.04 -1.68 -7.50
C SER A 52 -9.71 -3.13 -7.15
N VAL A 53 -10.67 -4.04 -7.33
CA VAL A 53 -10.49 -5.47 -7.08
C VAL A 53 -9.40 -6.01 -8.01
N ARG A 54 -9.49 -5.75 -9.31
CA ARG A 54 -8.48 -6.14 -10.31
C ARG A 54 -7.10 -5.62 -9.92
N GLN A 55 -7.00 -4.33 -9.60
CA GLN A 55 -5.72 -3.74 -9.22
C GLN A 55 -5.15 -4.43 -7.98
N SER A 56 -5.97 -4.63 -6.95
CA SER A 56 -5.53 -5.27 -5.71
C SER A 56 -5.03 -6.70 -5.93
N PHE A 57 -5.63 -7.46 -6.85
CA PHE A 57 -5.17 -8.80 -7.22
C PHE A 57 -3.85 -8.76 -7.97
N LYS A 58 -3.71 -7.84 -8.94
CA LYS A 58 -2.45 -7.64 -9.68
C LYS A 58 -1.31 -7.30 -8.72
N ASP A 59 -1.55 -6.37 -7.81
CA ASP A 59 -0.56 -5.95 -6.81
C ASP A 59 -0.09 -7.13 -5.96
N GLN A 60 -1.04 -7.96 -5.48
CA GLN A 60 -0.73 -9.15 -4.68
C GLN A 60 0.02 -10.22 -5.45
N MET A 61 -0.36 -10.48 -6.70
CA MET A 61 0.32 -11.46 -7.56
C MET A 61 1.74 -11.00 -7.92
N ASN A 62 1.90 -9.72 -8.26
CA ASN A 62 3.21 -9.14 -8.51
C ASN A 62 4.10 -9.20 -7.26
N ALA A 63 3.56 -8.85 -6.09
CA ALA A 63 4.28 -8.94 -4.82
C ALA A 63 4.71 -10.39 -4.50
N TYR A 64 3.84 -11.37 -4.74
CA TYR A 64 4.16 -12.78 -4.57
C TYR A 64 5.27 -13.24 -5.52
N MET A 65 5.21 -12.86 -6.80
CA MET A 65 6.22 -13.22 -7.78
C MET A 65 7.59 -12.61 -7.49
N VAL A 66 7.64 -11.33 -7.12
CA VAL A 66 8.89 -10.68 -6.71
C VAL A 66 9.49 -11.39 -5.50
N LYS A 67 8.67 -11.77 -4.52
CA LYS A 67 9.12 -12.53 -3.35
C LYS A 67 9.69 -13.92 -3.72
N GLU A 68 9.05 -14.63 -4.64
CA GLU A 68 9.52 -15.94 -5.11
C GLU A 68 10.83 -15.81 -5.93
N MET A 69 10.96 -14.76 -6.76
CA MET A 69 12.18 -14.52 -7.53
C MET A 69 13.36 -14.10 -6.64
N ALA A 70 13.11 -13.26 -5.62
CA ALA A 70 14.13 -12.88 -4.64
C ALA A 70 14.66 -14.08 -3.82
N SER A 71 13.93 -15.21 -3.79
CA SER A 71 14.33 -16.43 -3.08
C SER A 71 15.18 -17.40 -3.91
N LYS A 72 15.44 -17.13 -5.19
CA LYS A 72 16.27 -17.97 -6.09
C LYS A 72 17.41 -17.12 -6.65
N GLU A 73 18.65 -17.62 -6.65
CA GLU A 73 19.78 -16.91 -7.29
C GLU A 73 19.49 -16.67 -8.78
N THR A 74 19.65 -15.42 -9.23
CA THR A 74 19.08 -14.94 -10.50
C THR A 74 20.13 -14.85 -11.61
N ASN A 75 19.77 -15.32 -12.80
CA ASN A 75 20.55 -15.17 -14.04
C ASN A 75 20.00 -13.97 -14.84
N GLY A 76 20.88 -13.21 -15.51
CA GLY A 76 20.66 -11.87 -16.09
C GLY A 76 19.66 -11.68 -17.25
N TRP A 77 18.45 -12.25 -17.15
CA TRP A 77 17.33 -12.03 -18.08
C TRP A 77 16.06 -11.49 -17.41
N GLU A 78 16.15 -10.96 -16.19
CA GLU A 78 15.01 -10.55 -15.35
C GLU A 78 14.10 -9.51 -15.99
N ALA A 79 14.64 -8.51 -16.69
CA ALA A 79 13.82 -7.45 -17.28
C ALA A 79 12.90 -7.95 -18.43
N LEU A 80 13.31 -8.98 -19.15
CA LEU A 80 12.49 -9.63 -20.19
C LEU A 80 11.50 -10.63 -19.57
N GLY A 81 11.93 -11.34 -18.53
CA GLY A 81 11.08 -12.27 -17.77
C GLY A 81 9.93 -11.57 -17.05
N THR A 82 10.17 -10.41 -16.44
CA THR A 82 9.15 -9.64 -15.71
C THR A 82 8.08 -9.09 -16.65
N MET A 83 8.43 -8.55 -17.82
CA MET A 83 7.43 -8.07 -18.78
C MET A 83 6.53 -9.19 -19.31
N ILE A 84 7.08 -10.36 -19.60
CA ILE A 84 6.26 -11.50 -20.06
C ILE A 84 5.37 -11.98 -18.90
N ALA A 85 5.92 -12.05 -17.68
CA ALA A 85 5.19 -12.54 -16.54
C ALA A 85 4.07 -11.57 -16.08
N THR A 86 4.27 -10.25 -16.13
CA THR A 86 3.22 -9.26 -15.83
C THR A 86 2.05 -9.34 -16.81
N THR A 87 2.31 -9.55 -18.11
CA THR A 87 1.23 -9.73 -19.09
C THR A 87 0.45 -11.03 -18.90
N MET A 88 1.08 -12.09 -18.37
CA MET A 88 0.39 -13.32 -17.99
C MET A 88 -0.44 -13.13 -16.72
N VAL A 89 0.09 -12.42 -15.72
CA VAL A 89 -0.65 -12.03 -14.50
C VAL A 89 -1.90 -11.23 -14.88
N ASP A 90 -1.77 -10.25 -15.76
CA ASP A 90 -2.90 -9.43 -16.20
C ASP A 90 -4.04 -10.28 -16.78
N LYS A 91 -3.72 -11.21 -17.68
CA LYS A 91 -4.72 -12.11 -18.27
C LYS A 91 -5.33 -13.07 -17.24
N MET A 92 -4.53 -13.54 -16.28
CA MET A 92 -5.02 -14.40 -15.21
C MET A 92 -5.96 -13.64 -14.28
N VAL A 93 -5.58 -12.43 -13.85
CA VAL A 93 -6.45 -11.58 -13.03
C VAL A 93 -7.74 -11.26 -13.76
N ASP A 94 -7.69 -10.93 -15.06
CA ASP A 94 -8.90 -10.62 -15.84
C ASP A 94 -9.86 -11.81 -15.98
N ALA A 95 -9.35 -13.05 -15.97
CA ALA A 95 -10.18 -14.25 -15.96
C ALA A 95 -10.88 -14.48 -14.60
N VAL A 96 -10.22 -14.08 -13.51
CA VAL A 96 -10.68 -14.30 -12.14
C VAL A 96 -11.63 -13.21 -11.68
N VAL A 97 -11.30 -11.96 -11.99
CA VAL A 97 -12.02 -10.76 -11.56
C VAL A 97 -13.19 -10.49 -12.52
N THR A 98 -14.08 -11.48 -12.56
CA THR A 98 -15.33 -11.50 -13.35
C THR A 98 -16.52 -11.69 -12.42
N PRO A 99 -17.75 -11.27 -12.80
CA PRO A 99 -18.95 -11.55 -12.01
C PRO A 99 -19.09 -13.01 -11.57
N GLU A 100 -18.84 -13.93 -12.48
CA GLU A 100 -18.91 -15.37 -12.23
C GLU A 100 -17.76 -15.82 -11.31
N GLY A 101 -16.53 -15.39 -11.59
CA GLY A 101 -15.35 -15.75 -10.80
C GLY A 101 -15.45 -15.28 -9.35
N MET A 102 -15.87 -14.04 -9.13
CA MET A 102 -16.07 -13.48 -7.79
C MET A 102 -17.20 -14.17 -7.03
N THR A 103 -18.29 -14.53 -7.73
CA THR A 103 -19.40 -15.28 -7.14
C THR A 103 -18.95 -16.66 -6.69
N LEU A 104 -18.17 -17.37 -7.52
CA LEU A 104 -17.61 -18.68 -7.17
C LEU A 104 -16.64 -18.59 -6.00
N MET A 105 -15.79 -17.56 -5.97
CA MET A 105 -14.86 -17.30 -4.87
C MET A 105 -15.59 -17.07 -3.55
N LEU A 106 -16.66 -16.26 -3.56
CA LEU A 106 -17.50 -16.00 -2.39
C LEU A 106 -18.33 -17.20 -1.95
N GLN A 107 -18.64 -18.13 -2.85
CA GLN A 107 -19.26 -19.41 -2.51
C GLN A 107 -18.29 -20.36 -1.79
N GLY A 108 -16.99 -20.05 -1.74
CA GLY A 108 -15.99 -20.94 -1.19
C GLY A 108 -15.80 -22.23 -1.99
N LYS A 109 -16.29 -22.27 -3.24
CA LYS A 109 -15.98 -23.36 -4.17
C LYS A 109 -14.51 -23.23 -4.52
N ASP A 110 -13.78 -24.34 -4.40
CA ASP A 110 -12.32 -24.35 -4.51
C ASP A 110 -11.90 -23.73 -5.85
N PHE A 111 -11.30 -22.54 -5.78
CA PHE A 111 -10.88 -21.76 -6.94
C PHE A 111 -9.94 -22.56 -7.86
N LYS A 112 -9.23 -23.53 -7.29
CA LYS A 112 -8.32 -24.46 -7.97
C LYS A 112 -9.05 -25.45 -8.90
N ASP A 113 -10.31 -25.78 -8.63
CA ASP A 113 -11.11 -26.65 -9.49
C ASP A 113 -11.68 -25.90 -10.71
N SER A 114 -11.95 -24.60 -10.57
CA SER A 114 -12.43 -23.73 -11.65
C SER A 114 -11.37 -23.41 -12.73
N LEU A 115 -10.09 -23.65 -12.44
CA LEU A 115 -8.95 -23.44 -13.35
C LEU A 115 -8.60 -24.69 -14.18
N LYS A 116 -9.30 -25.82 -13.97
CA LYS A 116 -9.11 -27.01 -14.81
C LYS A 116 -9.79 -26.79 -16.17
N PRO A 117 -9.12 -27.04 -17.30
CA PRO A 117 -9.73 -26.90 -18.62
C PRO A 117 -10.99 -27.77 -18.70
N TYR A 118 -12.09 -27.15 -19.12
CA TYR A 118 -13.41 -27.77 -19.27
C TYR A 118 -13.30 -29.09 -20.04
N THR A 119 -13.28 -30.18 -19.28
CA THR A 119 -13.58 -31.51 -19.78
C THR A 119 -14.55 -32.13 -18.80
N GLU A 120 -15.77 -32.21 -19.30
CA GLU A 120 -16.87 -33.05 -18.84
C GLU A 120 -17.54 -32.75 -17.49
N GLN A 121 -18.85 -32.78 -17.63
CA GLN A 121 -19.96 -32.65 -16.70
C GLN A 121 -19.89 -33.56 -15.47
N SER A 122 -20.70 -33.16 -14.48
CA SER A 122 -21.04 -33.83 -13.21
C SER A 122 -20.11 -33.51 -12.04
N SER A 123 -20.60 -33.17 -10.85
CA SER A 123 -21.79 -33.72 -10.18
C SER A 123 -22.34 -32.76 -9.13
N ASN A 124 -23.64 -32.88 -8.85
CA ASN A 124 -24.30 -32.42 -7.63
C ASN A 124 -23.38 -32.50 -6.40
N GLN A 125 -22.74 -31.39 -6.03
CA GLN A 125 -22.29 -31.19 -4.66
C GLN A 125 -23.33 -30.30 -4.01
N THR A 126 -24.13 -30.94 -3.15
CA THR A 126 -25.03 -30.27 -2.23
C THR A 126 -24.29 -29.11 -1.59
N ILE A 127 -24.82 -27.89 -1.77
CA ILE A 127 -24.37 -26.68 -1.08
C ILE A 127 -24.53 -27.01 0.41
N SER A 128 -23.46 -27.46 1.04
CA SER A 128 -23.45 -27.64 2.47
C SER A 128 -23.64 -26.24 3.03
N GLN A 129 -24.77 -26.00 3.69
CA GLN A 129 -25.05 -24.78 4.46
C GLN A 129 -24.13 -24.72 5.68
N GLU A 130 -22.86 -25.08 5.52
CA GLU A 130 -21.87 -24.90 6.55
C GLU A 130 -21.70 -23.40 6.69
N LYS A 131 -22.11 -22.90 7.85
CA LYS A 131 -22.06 -21.48 8.20
C LYS A 131 -20.61 -21.06 8.12
N LEU A 132 -20.21 -20.50 6.97
CA LEU A 132 -18.90 -19.90 6.76
C LEU A 132 -18.64 -18.99 7.96
N ASP A 133 -17.68 -19.34 8.82
CA ASP A 133 -17.36 -18.55 10.00
C ASP A 133 -16.59 -17.33 9.53
N TYR A 134 -17.06 -16.14 9.89
CA TYR A 134 -16.42 -14.90 9.49
C TYR A 134 -16.44 -13.93 10.67
N SER A 135 -15.33 -13.22 10.83
CA SER A 135 -15.22 -12.09 11.74
C SER A 135 -15.23 -10.79 10.96
N THR A 136 -15.75 -9.74 11.55
CA THR A 136 -15.82 -8.42 10.92
C THR A 136 -15.23 -7.35 11.82
N ARG A 137 -14.57 -6.36 11.25
CA ARG A 137 -14.04 -5.21 11.98
C ARG A 137 -14.15 -3.93 11.17
N TYR A 138 -14.43 -2.82 11.83
CA TYR A 138 -14.24 -1.49 11.25
C TYR A 138 -12.76 -1.12 11.29
N LEU A 139 -12.17 -0.83 10.13
CA LEU A 139 -10.83 -0.24 10.03
C LEU A 139 -10.91 1.28 10.15
N SER A 140 -11.96 1.89 9.61
CA SER A 140 -12.29 3.31 9.75
C SER A 140 -13.80 3.52 9.58
N MET A 141 -14.30 4.77 9.61
CA MET A 141 -15.73 5.04 9.35
C MET A 141 -16.19 4.63 7.94
N ASN A 142 -15.24 4.52 7.00
CA ASN A 142 -15.48 4.23 5.59
C ASN A 142 -14.83 2.93 5.12
N MET A 143 -14.14 2.19 6.00
CA MET A 143 -13.47 0.93 5.68
C MET A 143 -13.90 -0.18 6.63
N PHE A 144 -14.32 -1.30 6.07
CA PHE A 144 -14.83 -2.44 6.80
C PHE A 144 -14.17 -3.72 6.31
N GLU A 145 -13.56 -4.46 7.22
CA GLU A 145 -12.86 -5.72 6.95
C GLU A 145 -13.76 -6.91 7.31
N VAL A 146 -13.81 -7.89 6.42
CA VAL A 146 -14.43 -9.19 6.63
C VAL A 146 -13.38 -10.27 6.46
N THR A 147 -13.16 -11.04 7.51
CA THR A 147 -12.16 -12.12 7.55
C THR A 147 -12.88 -13.45 7.64
N PHE A 148 -12.76 -14.26 6.60
CA PHE A 148 -13.33 -15.60 6.54
C PHE A 148 -12.36 -16.61 7.15
N LYS A 149 -12.86 -17.37 8.13
CA LYS A 149 -12.12 -18.45 8.76
C LYS A 149 -12.49 -19.74 8.03
N ASN A 150 -11.48 -20.41 7.49
CA ASN A 150 -11.67 -21.75 6.94
C ASN A 150 -11.38 -22.77 8.07
N PRO A 151 -12.34 -23.62 8.47
CA PRO A 151 -12.11 -24.62 9.51
C PRO A 151 -11.07 -25.68 9.13
N ASN A 152 -10.78 -25.85 7.84
CA ASN A 152 -9.87 -26.88 7.32
C ASN A 152 -8.51 -26.32 6.84
N ASN A 153 -8.29 -25.00 6.90
CA ASN A 153 -7.05 -24.37 6.41
C ASN A 153 -6.76 -23.10 7.21
N GLU A 154 -5.53 -22.93 7.73
CA GLU A 154 -5.11 -21.74 8.51
C GLU A 154 -5.17 -20.43 7.68
N LYS A 155 -5.34 -20.57 6.37
CA LYS A 155 -5.45 -19.49 5.38
C LYS A 155 -6.78 -18.74 5.50
N GLN A 156 -6.70 -17.47 5.89
CA GLN A 156 -7.86 -16.58 6.02
C GLN A 156 -8.01 -15.69 4.79
N LEU A 157 -9.12 -15.82 4.07
CA LEU A 157 -9.50 -14.85 3.03
C LEU A 157 -9.98 -13.57 3.72
N LYS A 158 -9.37 -12.42 3.41
CA LYS A 158 -9.89 -11.13 3.88
C LYS A 158 -10.50 -10.35 2.75
N ILE A 159 -11.58 -9.64 3.03
CA ILE A 159 -12.27 -8.77 2.09
C ILE A 159 -12.35 -7.38 2.71
N ILE A 160 -11.91 -6.37 1.97
CA ILE A 160 -12.03 -4.97 2.38
C ILE A 160 -13.14 -4.32 1.57
N MET A 161 -14.14 -3.84 2.30
CA MET A 161 -15.25 -3.04 1.81
C MET A 161 -14.97 -1.57 2.10
N GLU A 162 -15.22 -0.72 1.12
CA GLU A 162 -15.15 0.72 1.24
C GLU A 162 -16.54 1.34 0.99
N ARG A 163 -16.85 2.41 1.71
CA ARG A 163 -18.10 3.13 1.56
C ARG A 163 -18.12 3.87 0.23
N ASP A 164 -19.17 3.65 -0.55
CA ASP A 164 -19.43 4.33 -1.81
C ASP A 164 -20.80 5.01 -1.74
N GLY A 165 -20.79 6.32 -1.46
CA GLY A 165 -22.00 7.08 -1.12
C GLY A 165 -22.69 6.57 0.16
N LEU A 166 -23.93 6.10 0.02
CA LEU A 166 -24.71 5.49 1.12
C LEU A 166 -24.63 3.96 1.15
N SER A 167 -23.91 3.37 0.21
CA SER A 167 -23.71 1.92 0.08
C SER A 167 -22.26 1.54 0.38
N TRP A 168 -21.93 0.27 0.19
CA TRP A 168 -20.58 -0.27 0.32
C TRP A 168 -20.24 -1.10 -0.91
N LYS A 169 -18.98 -1.01 -1.33
CA LYS A 169 -18.41 -1.86 -2.37
C LYS A 169 -17.19 -2.59 -1.85
N VAL A 170 -17.01 -3.80 -2.33
CA VAL A 170 -15.76 -4.53 -2.12
C VAL A 170 -14.72 -3.99 -3.09
N LYS A 171 -13.58 -3.56 -2.55
CA LYS A 171 -12.47 -3.02 -3.34
C LYS A 171 -11.23 -3.90 -3.31
N LYS A 172 -11.08 -4.79 -2.33
CA LYS A 172 -9.89 -5.62 -2.17
C LYS A 172 -10.21 -6.99 -1.58
N PHE A 173 -9.63 -8.03 -2.16
CA PHE A 173 -9.59 -9.38 -1.60
C PHE A 173 -8.14 -9.70 -1.28
N VAL A 174 -7.83 -9.96 -0.01
CA VAL A 174 -6.49 -10.38 0.42
C VAL A 174 -6.42 -11.90 0.34
N ILE A 175 -5.67 -12.41 -0.63
CA ILE A 175 -5.49 -13.85 -0.82
C ILE A 175 -4.28 -14.32 -0.03
N PRO A 176 -4.43 -15.34 0.83
CA PRO A 176 -3.31 -15.95 1.53
C PRO A 176 -2.48 -16.81 0.56
N MET A 177 -1.59 -16.16 -0.19
CA MET A 177 -0.58 -16.82 -1.03
C MET A 177 0.63 -17.15 -0.14
N ASP A 178 0.56 -18.31 0.53
CA ASP A 178 1.58 -18.96 1.37
C ASP A 178 2.53 -18.03 2.16
N GLU A 179 2.20 -17.88 3.45
CA GLU A 179 3.13 -17.45 4.49
C GLU A 179 4.26 -18.48 4.63
N VAL A 180 5.45 -18.20 4.08
CA VAL A 180 6.67 -18.80 4.64
C VAL A 180 6.86 -18.17 6.01
N LYS A 181 6.57 -18.97 7.04
CA LYS A 181 6.75 -18.66 8.46
C LYS A 181 8.12 -17.98 8.69
N PRO A 182 8.20 -16.83 9.37
CA PRO A 182 9.49 -16.26 9.74
C PRO A 182 10.19 -17.25 10.68
N GLN A 183 11.27 -17.88 10.22
CA GLN A 183 12.18 -18.56 11.13
C GLN A 183 12.88 -17.48 11.95
N GLN A 184 12.34 -17.32 13.15
CA GLN A 184 12.96 -16.82 14.38
C GLN A 184 14.48 -16.63 14.24
N ALA A 185 14.90 -15.37 14.33
CA ALA A 185 16.30 -15.00 14.51
C ALA A 185 16.85 -15.69 15.77
N ALA A 186 17.54 -16.81 15.56
CA ALA A 186 18.41 -17.37 16.57
C ALA A 186 19.65 -16.49 16.62
N GLN A 187 19.72 -15.66 17.67
CA GLN A 187 20.93 -15.00 18.09
C GLN A 187 22.04 -16.04 18.28
N GLN A 188 23.18 -15.86 17.62
CA GLN A 188 24.45 -16.39 18.11
C GLN A 188 25.54 -15.31 18.06
N PRO A 189 26.49 -15.35 19.01
CA PRO A 189 27.30 -14.21 19.38
C PRO A 189 28.48 -14.01 18.42
N ILE A 190 28.92 -12.76 18.39
CA ILE A 190 30.13 -12.28 17.73
C ILE A 190 31.35 -12.97 18.37
N GLU A 191 32.10 -13.75 17.60
CA GLU A 191 33.47 -14.10 17.97
C GLU A 191 34.39 -14.12 16.73
N SER A 192 35.25 -13.10 16.71
CA SER A 192 36.66 -13.07 16.27
C SER A 192 37.08 -13.78 14.97
N ALA A 193 37.53 -12.93 14.04
CA ALA A 193 38.76 -13.00 13.24
C ALA A 193 39.14 -14.33 12.56
N VAL A 194 39.43 -14.27 11.25
CA VAL A 194 40.77 -14.55 10.67
C VAL A 194 40.70 -14.65 9.12
N GLU A 195 41.67 -13.96 8.52
CA GLU A 195 42.36 -14.13 7.22
C GLU A 195 41.65 -14.10 5.85
N ILE A 196 42.25 -13.26 5.00
CA ILE A 196 42.16 -13.17 3.53
C ILE A 196 42.93 -14.36 2.92
N PRO A 197 42.46 -14.98 1.83
CA PRO A 197 43.10 -14.77 0.52
C PRO A 197 42.06 -14.64 -0.63
N THR A 198 42.12 -13.57 -1.42
CA THR A 198 42.79 -13.51 -2.75
C THR A 198 41.84 -13.86 -3.90
N GLU A 199 41.41 -12.79 -4.58
CA GLU A 199 41.32 -12.64 -6.04
C GLU A 199 40.64 -13.76 -6.85
N THR A 200 39.42 -13.49 -7.29
CA THR A 200 39.01 -13.90 -8.64
C THR A 200 38.22 -12.77 -9.26
N GLU A 201 38.83 -12.19 -10.28
CA GLU A 201 38.34 -11.16 -11.17
C GLU A 201 37.01 -11.61 -11.81
N VAL A 202 35.92 -10.89 -11.56
CA VAL A 202 34.62 -11.08 -12.24
C VAL A 202 34.31 -9.77 -12.98
N PRO A 203 33.93 -9.84 -14.26
CA PRO A 203 33.91 -8.69 -15.14
C PRO A 203 32.83 -7.70 -14.72
N THR A 204 33.25 -6.44 -14.61
CA THR A 204 32.43 -5.25 -14.47
C THR A 204 31.41 -5.15 -15.61
N ILE A 205 30.14 -5.40 -15.28
CA ILE A 205 28.98 -4.92 -16.03
C ILE A 205 28.41 -3.76 -15.20
N PRO A 206 28.12 -2.59 -15.78
CA PRO A 206 27.88 -1.37 -15.01
C PRO A 206 26.64 -1.52 -14.15
N GLU A 207 26.82 -1.55 -12.82
CA GLU A 207 25.77 -1.16 -11.89
C GLU A 207 25.23 0.18 -12.37
N SER A 208 23.95 0.22 -12.74
CA SER A 208 23.26 1.49 -12.94
C SER A 208 23.18 2.15 -11.56
N THR A 209 24.23 2.89 -11.21
CA THR A 209 24.26 3.77 -10.04
C THR A 209 23.18 4.80 -10.25
N ILE A 210 22.06 4.64 -9.55
CA ILE A 210 21.02 5.66 -9.52
C ILE A 210 21.61 6.81 -8.71
N ALA A 211 22.12 7.82 -9.40
CA ALA A 211 22.72 8.98 -8.79
C ALA A 211 21.62 9.90 -8.29
N PHE A 212 21.54 10.07 -6.96
CA PHE A 212 20.71 11.08 -6.32
C PHE A 212 21.23 12.49 -6.64
N ASP A 213 20.31 13.45 -6.79
CA ASP A 213 20.62 14.85 -7.07
C ASP A 213 20.42 15.71 -5.82
N PHE A 214 21.52 16.10 -5.19
CA PHE A 214 21.55 16.93 -3.99
C PHE A 214 21.69 18.43 -4.28
N SER A 215 21.63 18.86 -5.55
CA SER A 215 21.75 20.28 -5.90
C SER A 215 20.63 21.14 -5.29
N GLY A 216 19.45 20.54 -5.08
CA GLY A 216 18.28 21.16 -4.43
C GLY A 216 18.45 21.44 -2.94
N VAL A 217 19.44 20.86 -2.27
CA VAL A 217 19.65 20.98 -0.81
C VAL A 217 21.01 21.57 -0.43
N GLN A 218 21.64 22.31 -1.34
CA GLN A 218 22.85 23.04 -1.00
C GLN A 218 22.55 24.20 -0.03
N LYS A 219 23.59 24.75 0.58
CA LYS A 219 23.46 25.85 1.53
C LYS A 219 22.67 27.02 0.91
N SER A 220 21.68 27.53 1.64
CA SER A 220 20.73 28.58 1.26
C SER A 220 19.59 28.14 0.34
N SER A 221 19.55 26.87 -0.08
CA SER A 221 18.36 26.32 -0.74
C SER A 221 17.14 26.36 0.18
N GLN A 222 15.96 26.40 -0.42
CA GLN A 222 14.68 26.37 0.28
C GLN A 222 13.91 25.13 -0.16
N LEU A 223 13.41 24.39 0.82
CA LEU A 223 12.46 23.31 0.64
C LEU A 223 11.08 23.83 1.02
N GLU A 224 10.07 23.48 0.26
CA GLU A 224 8.71 23.98 0.47
C GLU A 224 7.68 22.88 0.25
N SER A 225 6.75 22.75 1.20
CA SER A 225 5.59 21.87 1.12
C SER A 225 4.32 22.68 1.36
N CYS A 226 3.50 22.83 0.32
CA CYS A 226 2.28 23.65 0.31
C CYS A 226 1.00 22.82 0.24
N TYR A 227 1.02 21.58 0.74
CA TYR A 227 -0.17 20.72 0.77
C TYR A 227 -1.32 21.29 1.62
N HIS A 228 -0.98 22.05 2.67
CA HIS A 228 -1.93 22.78 3.51
C HIS A 228 -1.45 24.21 3.74
N ASP A 229 -2.40 25.10 4.07
CA ASP A 229 -2.14 26.47 4.49
C ASP A 229 -1.92 26.51 6.02
N PRO A 230 -0.83 27.09 6.54
CA PRO A 230 0.29 27.69 5.80
C PRO A 230 1.27 26.65 5.23
N CYS A 231 1.91 26.99 4.10
CA CYS A 231 3.02 26.21 3.54
C CYS A 231 4.12 26.05 4.59
N SER A 232 4.66 24.83 4.69
CA SER A 232 5.85 24.55 5.48
C SER A 232 7.09 24.81 4.65
N ILE A 233 7.99 25.66 5.13
CA ILE A 233 9.22 26.05 4.45
C ILE A 233 10.42 25.68 5.32
N ALA A 234 11.49 25.19 4.71
CA ALA A 234 12.76 24.97 5.38
C ALA A 234 13.89 25.62 4.58
N ARG A 235 14.72 26.44 5.24
CA ARG A 235 15.95 26.96 4.64
C ARG A 235 17.13 26.13 5.08
N VAL A 236 17.89 25.61 4.12
CA VAL A 236 19.10 24.83 4.38
C VAL A 236 20.23 25.75 4.83
N MET A 237 20.71 25.54 6.05
CA MET A 237 21.86 26.24 6.63
C MET A 237 23.16 25.49 6.36
N GLU A 238 23.09 24.16 6.30
CA GLU A 238 24.22 23.27 6.08
C GLU A 238 23.76 21.97 5.42
N PHE A 239 24.57 21.45 4.49
CA PHE A 239 24.41 20.15 3.85
C PHE A 239 25.63 19.30 4.15
N LYS A 240 25.41 18.05 4.57
CA LYS A 240 26.47 17.05 4.76
C LYS A 240 26.04 15.74 4.12
N GLN A 241 26.89 15.19 3.28
CA GLN A 241 26.79 13.79 2.89
C GLN A 241 27.55 12.96 3.93
N LEU A 242 26.86 12.05 4.61
CA LEU A 242 27.41 11.28 5.73
C LEU A 242 28.14 10.03 5.25
N ASN A 243 27.42 9.19 4.51
CA ASN A 243 27.96 7.98 3.90
C ASN A 243 27.21 7.69 2.59
N GLN A 244 27.79 6.82 1.77
CA GLN A 244 27.23 6.43 0.49
C GLN A 244 27.59 4.97 0.22
N THR A 245 26.63 4.24 -0.34
CA THR A 245 26.78 2.91 -0.93
C THR A 245 26.30 2.97 -2.38
N PRO A 246 26.40 1.88 -3.16
CA PRO A 246 25.86 1.85 -4.53
C PRO A 246 24.35 2.08 -4.62
N THR A 247 23.60 1.80 -3.55
CA THR A 247 22.11 1.82 -3.56
C THR A 247 21.50 2.90 -2.67
N GLU A 248 22.30 3.53 -1.81
CA GLU A 248 21.81 4.52 -0.86
C GLU A 248 22.85 5.59 -0.53
N THR A 249 22.35 6.78 -0.20
CA THR A 249 23.18 7.89 0.32
C THR A 249 22.48 8.49 1.52
N ASN A 250 23.19 8.58 2.65
CA ASN A 250 22.69 9.28 3.83
C ASN A 250 23.20 10.72 3.82
N ILE A 251 22.27 11.66 3.95
CA ILE A 251 22.56 13.09 4.05
C ILE A 251 22.02 13.65 5.37
N GLU A 252 22.67 14.68 5.88
CA GLU A 252 22.21 15.49 7.02
C GLU A 252 22.06 16.93 6.55
N LEU A 253 20.88 17.51 6.80
CA LEU A 253 20.60 18.91 6.57
C LEU A 253 20.41 19.60 7.91
N THR A 254 21.12 20.69 8.14
CA THR A 254 20.78 21.63 9.21
C THR A 254 19.85 22.68 8.60
N VAL A 255 18.63 22.79 9.09
CA VAL A 255 17.59 23.66 8.52
C VAL A 255 17.00 24.60 9.55
N VAL A 256 16.57 25.79 9.10
CA VAL A 256 15.67 26.66 9.86
C VAL A 256 14.28 26.52 9.23
N GLY A 257 13.31 26.05 10.02
CA GLY A 257 11.92 25.95 9.58
C GLY A 257 11.22 27.30 9.57
N GLY A 258 10.16 27.43 8.79
CA GLY A 258 9.28 28.57 8.75
C GLY A 258 7.95 28.21 8.11
N SER A 259 7.02 29.16 8.11
CA SER A 259 5.69 29.00 7.53
C SER A 259 5.32 30.19 6.67
N ARG A 260 4.56 29.96 5.61
CA ARG A 260 4.05 31.01 4.71
C ARG A 260 2.62 30.73 4.32
N GLU A 261 1.72 31.65 4.65
CA GLU A 261 0.34 31.60 4.17
C GLU A 261 0.29 31.67 2.63
N PHE A 262 -0.69 31.02 2.00
CA PHE A 262 -0.77 30.95 0.54
C PHE A 262 -0.75 32.31 -0.16
N GLU A 263 -1.45 33.30 0.41
CA GLU A 263 -1.58 34.64 -0.15
C GLU A 263 -0.48 35.61 0.32
N SER A 264 0.46 35.14 1.16
CA SER A 264 1.53 35.95 1.73
C SER A 264 2.86 35.73 1.02
N GLU A 265 3.59 36.82 0.81
CA GLU A 265 5.01 36.80 0.42
C GLU A 265 5.95 36.74 1.64
N HIS A 266 5.42 36.94 2.85
CA HIS A 266 6.20 36.92 4.08
C HIS A 266 6.31 35.50 4.63
N ILE A 267 7.54 35.10 4.99
CA ILE A 267 7.81 33.82 5.65
C ILE A 267 8.11 34.10 7.12
N ASP A 268 7.30 33.52 8.00
CA ASP A 268 7.54 33.52 9.44
C ASP A 268 8.57 32.43 9.77
N TRP A 269 9.81 32.82 10.06
CA TRP A 269 10.89 31.90 10.37
C TRP A 269 10.96 31.56 11.86
N ASN A 270 11.21 30.28 12.16
CA ASN A 270 11.56 29.84 13.49
C ASN A 270 12.94 30.36 13.89
N HIS A 271 13.17 30.53 15.19
CA HIS A 271 14.43 31.06 15.71
C HIS A 271 15.56 30.02 15.80
N GLU A 272 15.22 28.73 15.85
CA GLU A 272 16.17 27.65 16.08
C GLU A 272 16.33 26.76 14.84
N ALA A 273 17.57 26.44 14.52
CA ALA A 273 17.89 25.45 13.52
C ALA A 273 17.81 24.05 14.13
N HIS A 274 17.36 23.08 13.34
CA HIS A 274 17.37 21.67 13.72
C HIS A 274 17.96 20.82 12.58
N LYS A 275 18.29 19.58 12.91
CA LYS A 275 18.85 18.63 11.96
C LYS A 275 17.77 17.69 11.46
N ILE A 276 17.81 17.42 10.17
CA ILE A 276 17.06 16.35 9.52
C ILE A 276 18.04 15.42 8.83
N GLN A 277 17.87 14.12 9.01
CA GLN A 277 18.68 13.10 8.34
C GLN A 277 17.81 12.37 7.32
N ILE A 278 18.33 12.20 6.12
CA ILE A 278 17.58 11.63 4.99
C ILE A 278 18.39 10.49 4.39
N GLN A 279 17.79 9.31 4.31
CA GLN A 279 18.34 8.15 3.61
C GLN A 279 17.75 8.09 2.21
N CYS A 280 18.50 8.61 1.24
CA CYS A 280 18.14 8.51 -0.16
C CYS A 280 18.34 7.07 -0.63
N SER A 281 17.26 6.38 -0.99
CA SER A 281 17.20 4.95 -1.34
C SER A 281 15.89 4.70 -2.07
N LEU A 282 15.93 4.03 -3.23
CA LEU A 282 14.71 3.68 -3.96
C LEU A 282 13.86 2.59 -3.28
N THR A 283 14.47 1.82 -2.39
CA THR A 283 13.82 0.69 -1.71
C THR A 283 13.45 1.01 -0.27
N LYS A 284 14.14 1.96 0.38
CA LYS A 284 13.91 2.34 1.77
C LYS A 284 14.14 3.84 2.02
N PRO A 285 13.30 4.72 1.45
CA PRO A 285 13.34 6.16 1.69
C PRO A 285 13.02 6.45 3.16
N ILE A 286 13.94 7.12 3.87
CA ILE A 286 13.73 7.49 5.27
C ILE A 286 13.98 8.98 5.45
N VAL A 287 13.10 9.61 6.23
CA VAL A 287 13.31 10.95 6.80
C VAL A 287 13.30 10.81 8.31
N GLN A 288 14.35 11.32 8.95
CA GLN A 288 14.49 11.35 10.40
C GLN A 288 14.56 12.80 10.89
N ILE A 289 13.64 13.16 11.79
CA ILE A 289 13.57 14.48 12.43
C ILE A 289 13.64 14.26 13.95
N GLY A 290 14.77 14.65 14.55
CA GLY A 290 15.05 14.33 15.95
C GLY A 290 15.14 12.81 16.17
N GLU A 291 14.31 12.27 17.06
CA GLU A 291 14.21 10.83 17.36
C GLU A 291 13.18 10.11 16.48
N GLN A 292 12.35 10.83 15.74
CA GLN A 292 11.33 10.24 14.88
C GLN A 292 11.95 9.79 13.56
N VAL A 293 11.85 8.49 13.27
CA VAL A 293 12.29 7.87 12.01
C VAL A 293 11.06 7.49 11.20
N THR A 294 10.88 8.12 10.06
CA THR A 294 9.74 7.88 9.16
C THR A 294 10.22 7.19 7.88
N VAL A 295 9.70 6.00 7.57
CA VAL A 295 9.85 5.40 6.24
C VAL A 295 8.77 5.97 5.32
N ILE A 296 9.15 6.48 4.15
CA ILE A 296 8.21 7.16 3.25
C ILE A 296 7.62 6.18 2.22
N PRO A 297 6.32 5.87 2.25
CA PRO A 297 5.72 4.94 1.31
C PRO A 297 5.50 5.59 -0.06
N LEU A 298 6.56 5.70 -0.85
CA LEU A 298 6.53 6.21 -2.23
C LEU A 298 6.12 5.09 -3.19
N ASN A 299 4.83 4.98 -3.52
CA ASN A 299 4.33 3.96 -4.45
C ASN A 299 3.18 4.48 -5.32
N ALA A 300 2.70 3.64 -6.23
CA ALA A 300 1.63 3.98 -7.18
C ALA A 300 0.28 4.34 -6.54
N SER A 301 0.07 4.03 -5.25
CA SER A 301 -1.13 4.42 -4.49
C SER A 301 -1.05 5.87 -3.96
N GLY A 302 0.11 6.52 -4.10
CA GLY A 302 0.39 7.82 -3.53
C GLY A 302 0.84 7.76 -2.08
N VAL A 303 1.01 8.95 -1.50
CA VAL A 303 1.48 9.15 -0.14
C VAL A 303 0.32 9.60 0.73
N SER A 304 0.20 9.05 1.94
CA SER A 304 -0.77 9.52 2.94
C SER A 304 -0.60 11.02 3.18
N GLY A 305 -1.71 11.77 3.32
CA GLY A 305 -1.67 13.21 3.57
C GLY A 305 -0.88 13.60 4.82
N VAL A 306 -0.76 12.69 5.80
CA VAL A 306 0.05 12.90 7.02
C VAL A 306 1.55 12.88 6.73
N LEU A 307 1.97 12.15 5.68
CA LEU A 307 3.37 11.99 5.27
C LEU A 307 3.73 12.86 4.05
N TRP A 308 2.79 13.68 3.56
CA TRP A 308 2.98 14.42 2.32
C TRP A 308 4.18 15.38 2.38
N SER A 309 4.29 16.15 3.47
CA SER A 309 5.42 17.08 3.68
C SER A 309 6.76 16.34 3.76
N ASP A 310 6.80 15.17 4.41
CA ASP A 310 8.02 14.36 4.51
C ASP A 310 8.41 13.80 3.12
N ALA A 311 7.43 13.38 2.32
CA ALA A 311 7.66 12.90 0.96
C ALA A 311 8.11 14.01 0.01
N GLU A 312 7.55 15.21 0.08
CA GLU A 312 7.99 16.36 -0.72
C GLU A 312 9.41 16.78 -0.32
N THR A 313 9.68 16.85 0.98
CA THR A 313 11.03 17.12 1.52
C THR A 313 12.02 16.09 0.99
N TYR A 314 11.64 14.82 1.00
CA TYR A 314 12.47 13.73 0.50
C TYR A 314 12.76 13.84 -1.01
N LEU A 315 11.75 14.07 -1.84
CA LEU A 315 11.92 14.21 -3.30
C LEU A 315 12.73 15.46 -3.67
N GLN A 316 12.52 16.57 -2.96
CA GLN A 316 13.33 17.77 -3.15
C GLN A 316 14.78 17.54 -2.72
N ALA A 317 15.01 16.80 -1.63
CA ALA A 317 16.34 16.55 -1.12
C ALA A 317 17.15 15.55 -1.93
N CYS A 318 16.56 14.42 -2.30
CA CYS A 318 17.26 13.33 -2.98
C CYS A 318 17.25 13.47 -4.50
N HIS A 319 16.34 14.28 -5.07
CA HIS A 319 16.12 14.35 -6.52
C HIS A 319 15.96 15.77 -7.07
N ASN A 320 16.05 16.80 -6.23
CA ASN A 320 15.78 18.20 -6.62
C ASN A 320 14.44 18.37 -7.34
N TYR A 321 13.42 17.62 -6.89
CA TYR A 321 12.12 17.54 -7.55
C TYR A 321 11.02 18.26 -6.77
N THR A 322 10.35 19.21 -7.42
CA THR A 322 9.25 20.03 -6.84
C THR A 322 7.93 19.88 -7.58
N GLY A 323 7.81 18.89 -8.48
CA GLY A 323 6.60 18.64 -9.25
C GLY A 323 5.55 17.82 -8.50
N GLU A 324 4.53 17.37 -9.24
CA GLU A 324 3.46 16.51 -8.71
C GLU A 324 4.01 15.20 -8.11
N MET A 325 3.61 14.87 -6.89
CA MET A 325 4.09 13.70 -6.13
C MET A 325 4.09 12.41 -6.96
N MET A 326 2.96 12.10 -7.61
CA MET A 326 2.81 10.88 -8.41
C MET A 326 3.73 10.85 -9.63
N ALA A 327 3.97 12.00 -10.25
CA ALA A 327 4.89 12.10 -11.38
C ALA A 327 6.33 11.90 -10.92
N GLY A 328 6.71 12.43 -9.75
CA GLY A 328 8.01 12.16 -9.12
C GLY A 328 8.22 10.68 -8.79
N ILE A 329 7.24 10.05 -8.14
CA ILE A 329 7.27 8.61 -7.81
C ILE A 329 7.52 7.78 -9.07
N GLN A 330 6.81 8.06 -10.16
CA GLN A 330 6.98 7.35 -11.43
C GLN A 330 8.32 7.68 -12.11
N GLN A 331 8.72 8.96 -12.15
CA GLN A 331 9.95 9.42 -12.80
C GLN A 331 11.20 8.79 -12.19
N TYR A 332 11.23 8.64 -10.87
CA TYR A 332 12.38 8.09 -10.14
C TYR A 332 12.22 6.61 -9.79
N GLY A 333 11.14 5.95 -10.21
CA GLY A 333 10.97 4.51 -10.10
C GLY A 333 10.72 3.99 -8.68
N TYR A 334 10.06 4.78 -7.83
CA TYR A 334 9.74 4.36 -6.46
C TYR A 334 8.58 3.36 -6.41
N ASN A 335 8.71 2.34 -5.56
CA ASN A 335 7.66 1.37 -5.26
C ASN A 335 7.78 0.84 -3.81
N VAL A 336 7.71 1.74 -2.85
CA VAL A 336 7.89 1.48 -1.42
C VAL A 336 6.54 1.44 -0.72
N GLN A 337 6.22 0.33 -0.06
CA GLN A 337 4.96 0.14 0.64
C GLN A 337 5.03 0.67 2.08
N GLU A 338 3.86 0.97 2.65
CA GLU A 338 3.73 1.36 4.06
C GLU A 338 3.90 0.09 4.92
N ASP A 339 4.79 0.13 5.90
CA ASP A 339 4.95 -0.96 6.87
C ASP A 339 3.70 -0.99 7.77
N VAL A 340 2.86 -2.04 7.61
CA VAL A 340 1.60 -2.23 8.34
C VAL A 340 1.80 -2.88 9.70
#